data_AF-A0A7V2PJR5-F1
#
_entry.id   AF-A0A7V2PJR5-F1
#
_cell.length_a   1.000
_cell.length_b   1.000
_cell.length_c   1.000
_cell.angle_alpha   90.00
_cell.angle_beta   90.00
_cell.angle_gamma   90.00
#
_symmetry.space_group_name_H-M   'P 1'
#
loop_
_entity.id
_entity.type
_entity.pdbx_description
1 polymer ?
#
loop_
_entity_poly.entity_id
_entity_poly.type
_entity_poly.pdbx_seq_one_letter_code
_entity_poly.pdbx_strand_id
1 'polypeptide(L)'
;MKTHWVPVLLLLIFVILLSGCSSDSARSQPLDSIWSRGLSVGISNLREPAAITVADQGRKAHLIWGQKGDYGTDIHYTRIDRESGVELSENLQSGLFLPRSYRLFVTPRGQVHLLTLAKSNKDGVSGVYHLQISDNAELVSRPKLVTPPDHSVEAYGAVMLPDGQASLVWESSRETGGGLYQRKMDWENDAIGDDIVMVNASGKGPSLALGETGVLHLIWYVDDGKRGVREIFYADFPQAMVETSDGLLLTTFGRSDSASYSRPVIGYDDSHIYVFWHSKIVAGMEAGTGKTLFLAFPKERPQAGDLHEILIPDLPGMIAPASNGKWYAPISPGMALVSSSYVIYPSPISSTAPELPLLLSAKMTYRMQEAMQPMMAVLTDGVQVGYAPVARTDHLSYFPVGVRDGMKDAYSVWLDYRGGGYYPVYLSATSPEWKAGALRISGRAITTDVSRELAFGLLAVVALTPMLLLILLLPLAWIVILLLLGRAEHLDTRNGRIELGVAIAIFYVTKIAAFLSLFGSPSLLRTMPQTWASVFLVVLPVSIFLIASISLWAYVRRADPPGLPTGFFLFAITDLTLTALVYGPTLYT
;
A
#
# COMPACT_ATOMS: atom_id res chain seq x y z
N MET A 1 35.46 -15.36 -41.20
CA MET A 1 35.32 -14.33 -40.14
C MET A 1 34.78 -14.99 -38.89
N LYS A 2 35.56 -14.99 -37.81
CA LYS A 2 35.29 -15.73 -36.56
C LYS A 2 34.18 -15.05 -35.73
N THR A 3 33.40 -15.88 -35.06
CA THR A 3 32.20 -15.63 -34.24
C THR A 3 32.49 -14.80 -32.98
N HIS A 4 32.80 -13.50 -33.13
CA HIS A 4 32.97 -12.58 -31.98
C HIS A 4 31.66 -12.07 -31.36
N TRP A 5 30.50 -12.37 -31.96
CA TRP A 5 29.20 -11.82 -31.52
C TRP A 5 28.59 -12.57 -30.33
N VAL A 6 28.83 -13.88 -30.22
CA VAL A 6 28.31 -14.72 -29.12
C VAL A 6 28.84 -14.29 -27.75
N PRO A 7 30.16 -14.09 -27.55
CA PRO A 7 30.68 -13.64 -26.25
C PRO A 7 30.25 -12.21 -25.90
N VAL A 8 30.09 -11.33 -26.89
CA VAL A 8 29.58 -9.96 -26.66
C VAL A 8 28.12 -9.97 -26.22
N LEU A 9 27.28 -10.80 -26.84
CA LEU A 9 25.88 -10.96 -26.44
C LEU A 9 25.76 -11.55 -25.03
N LEU A 10 26.55 -12.58 -24.71
CA LEU A 10 26.59 -13.19 -23.38
C LEU A 10 27.08 -12.21 -22.31
N LEU A 11 28.10 -11.40 -22.63
CA LEU A 11 28.59 -10.34 -21.74
C LEU A 11 27.52 -9.27 -21.51
N LEU A 12 26.80 -8.85 -22.56
CA LEU A 12 25.71 -7.88 -22.46
C LEU A 12 24.57 -8.41 -21.59
N ILE A 13 24.17 -9.67 -21.80
CA ILE A 13 23.16 -10.36 -20.97
C ILE A 13 23.64 -10.45 -19.52
N PHE A 14 24.91 -10.79 -19.29
CA PHE A 14 25.49 -10.89 -17.94
C PHE A 14 25.54 -9.54 -17.22
N VAL A 15 25.90 -8.46 -17.92
CA VAL A 15 25.87 -7.09 -17.38
C VAL A 15 24.43 -6.65 -17.05
N ILE A 16 23.46 -6.97 -17.92
CA ILE A 16 22.03 -6.70 -17.67
C ILE A 16 21.54 -7.50 -16.45
N LEU A 17 21.93 -8.77 -16.33
CA LEU A 17 21.60 -9.64 -15.20
C LEU A 17 22.17 -9.10 -13.88
N LEU A 18 23.43 -8.65 -13.86
CA LEU A 18 24.05 -8.06 -12.68
C LEU A 18 23.41 -6.71 -12.28
N SER A 19 22.86 -5.98 -13.24
CA SER A 19 22.16 -4.70 -13.00
C SER A 19 20.78 -4.91 -12.33
N GLY A 20 20.14 -6.05 -12.57
CA GLY A 20 18.80 -6.37 -12.05
C GLY A 20 18.76 -6.83 -10.58
N CYS A 21 19.93 -7.10 -9.98
CA CYS A 21 20.03 -7.47 -8.57
C CYS A 21 20.02 -6.27 -7.61
N SER A 22 20.13 -5.02 -8.11
CA SER A 22 20.14 -3.84 -7.25
C SER A 22 18.96 -2.91 -7.51
N SER A 23 18.09 -2.82 -6.50
CA SER A 23 17.50 -1.61 -5.92
C SER A 23 16.01 -1.78 -5.66
N ASP A 24 15.62 -1.42 -4.45
CA ASP A 24 14.24 -1.30 -4.01
C ASP A 24 13.38 -0.61 -5.07
N SER A 25 12.22 -1.18 -5.42
CA SER A 25 11.28 -0.43 -6.25
C SER A 25 10.86 0.79 -5.46
N ALA A 26 11.35 1.96 -5.86
CA ALA A 26 11.03 3.22 -5.21
C ALA A 26 9.53 3.57 -5.32
N ARG A 27 8.74 2.75 -6.05
CA ARG A 27 7.33 2.97 -6.27
C ARG A 27 6.53 1.66 -6.20
N SER A 28 5.27 1.77 -5.80
CA SER A 28 4.27 0.71 -5.88
C SER A 28 3.98 0.35 -7.34
N GLN A 29 3.33 -0.79 -7.58
CA GLN A 29 2.84 -1.13 -8.90
C GLN A 29 1.79 -0.10 -9.37
N PRO A 30 1.71 0.15 -10.69
CA PRO A 30 0.67 0.98 -11.27
C PRO A 30 -0.71 0.35 -11.10
N LEU A 31 -1.71 1.21 -10.98
CA LEU A 31 -3.06 0.88 -10.61
C LEU A 31 -3.99 1.89 -11.29
N ASP A 32 -5.10 1.41 -11.85
CA ASP A 32 -6.15 2.28 -12.39
C ASP A 32 -7.02 2.77 -11.23
N SER A 33 -6.48 3.72 -10.47
CA SER A 33 -7.08 4.32 -9.27
C SER A 33 -6.97 5.84 -9.33
N ILE A 34 -7.76 6.53 -8.52
CA ILE A 34 -7.61 7.97 -8.29
C ILE A 34 -6.26 8.30 -7.65
N TRP A 35 -5.73 7.37 -6.84
CA TRP A 35 -4.49 7.53 -6.11
C TRP A 35 -3.29 7.48 -7.04
N SER A 36 -2.23 8.20 -6.68
CA SER A 36 -0.93 8.07 -7.30
C SER A 36 -0.32 6.70 -7.02
N ARG A 37 0.73 6.33 -7.76
CA ARG A 37 1.61 5.23 -7.30
C ARG A 37 2.16 5.61 -5.93
N GLY A 38 2.25 4.65 -5.02
CA GLY A 38 2.95 4.82 -3.76
C GLY A 38 4.41 5.14 -4.03
N LEU A 39 4.95 6.22 -3.48
CA LEU A 39 6.37 6.57 -3.51
C LEU A 39 7.00 6.05 -2.22
N SER A 40 8.09 5.30 -2.31
CA SER A 40 8.88 4.93 -1.13
C SER A 40 9.65 6.15 -0.65
N VAL A 41 9.39 6.56 0.58
CA VAL A 41 9.92 7.80 1.18
C VAL A 41 10.93 7.55 2.28
N GLY A 42 11.11 6.28 2.66
CA GLY A 42 12.05 5.86 3.68
C GLY A 42 11.79 4.43 4.12
N ILE A 43 12.48 4.03 5.19
CA ILE A 43 12.39 2.69 5.76
C ILE A 43 12.22 2.84 7.26
N SER A 44 11.22 2.15 7.81
CA SER A 44 11.13 1.84 9.22
C SER A 44 11.66 0.43 9.46
N ASN A 45 12.14 0.17 10.67
CA ASN A 45 12.44 -1.18 11.15
C ASN A 45 11.58 -1.58 12.37
N LEU A 46 10.47 -0.84 12.56
CA LEU A 46 9.47 -1.06 13.58
C LEU A 46 8.12 -1.25 12.91
N ARG A 47 7.29 -2.11 13.51
CA ARG A 47 5.93 -2.36 13.02
C ARG A 47 4.96 -1.42 13.71
N GLU A 48 5.10 -0.12 13.47
CA GLU A 48 4.30 0.93 14.08
C GLU A 48 3.75 1.90 13.02
N PRO A 49 2.56 2.48 13.21
CA PRO A 49 2.00 3.43 12.26
C PRO A 49 2.91 4.65 12.09
N ALA A 50 3.12 5.06 10.84
CA ALA A 50 3.65 6.38 10.52
C ALA A 50 2.58 7.46 10.78
N ALA A 51 3.03 8.69 11.03
CA ALA A 51 2.18 9.87 11.06
C ALA A 51 2.42 10.71 9.82
N ILE A 52 1.37 11.37 9.34
CA ILE A 52 1.42 12.30 8.22
C ILE A 52 0.61 13.55 8.56
N THR A 53 1.07 14.70 8.08
CA THR A 53 0.30 15.94 7.99
C THR A 53 0.72 16.70 6.74
N VAL A 54 -0.12 17.62 6.29
CA VAL A 54 0.08 18.38 5.05
C VAL A 54 -0.03 19.87 5.33
N ALA A 55 0.87 20.64 4.74
CA ALA A 55 0.98 22.09 4.86
C ALA A 55 0.90 22.75 3.48
N ASP A 56 0.77 24.08 3.46
CA ASP A 56 0.83 24.90 2.25
C ASP A 56 -0.14 24.38 1.15
N GLN A 57 -1.40 24.09 1.55
CA GLN A 57 -2.44 23.53 0.66
C GLN A 57 -2.00 22.26 -0.10
N GLY A 58 -1.32 21.35 0.61
CA GLY A 58 -0.90 20.06 0.04
C GLY A 58 0.42 20.09 -0.74
N ARG A 59 1.08 21.26 -0.80
CA ARG A 59 2.41 21.39 -1.41
C ARG A 59 3.45 20.61 -0.62
N LYS A 60 3.40 20.66 0.71
CA LYS A 60 4.36 19.98 1.59
C LYS A 60 3.68 18.89 2.41
N ALA A 61 4.19 17.67 2.32
CA ALA A 61 3.82 16.58 3.20
C ALA A 61 4.94 16.37 4.24
N HIS A 62 4.55 16.29 5.50
CA HIS A 62 5.43 16.01 6.63
C HIS A 62 5.11 14.62 7.18
N LEU A 63 6.12 13.78 7.32
CA LEU A 63 5.97 12.40 7.74
C LEU A 63 6.90 12.07 8.90
N ILE A 64 6.43 11.24 9.83
CA ILE A 64 7.23 10.70 10.92
C ILE A 64 6.97 9.22 11.12
N TRP A 65 8.02 8.47 11.44
CA TRP A 65 7.92 7.10 11.92
C TRP A 65 9.06 6.77 12.88
N GLY A 66 8.91 5.66 13.61
CA GLY A 66 9.98 5.15 14.47
C GLY A 66 10.98 4.31 13.69
N GLN A 67 12.25 4.38 14.09
CA GLN A 67 13.32 3.54 13.57
C GLN A 67 14.26 3.15 14.73
N LYS A 68 14.74 1.91 14.80
CA LYS A 68 15.79 1.49 15.72
C LYS A 68 17.08 2.19 15.31
N GLY A 69 17.64 2.95 16.25
CA GLY A 69 19.00 3.49 16.19
C GLY A 69 19.95 2.68 17.07
N ASP A 70 21.20 3.12 17.13
CA ASP A 70 22.27 2.44 17.88
C ASP A 70 21.99 2.36 19.39
N TYR A 71 21.25 3.33 19.92
CA TYR A 71 20.97 3.48 21.35
C TYR A 71 19.50 3.27 21.73
N GLY A 72 18.65 2.82 20.79
CA GLY A 72 17.22 2.61 21.06
C GLY A 72 16.34 2.81 19.84
N THR A 73 15.28 3.60 20.00
CA THR A 73 14.34 3.95 18.93
C THR A 73 14.41 5.45 18.70
N ASP A 74 14.85 5.83 17.51
CA ASP A 74 14.90 7.19 17.01
C ASP A 74 13.59 7.53 16.28
N ILE A 75 13.33 8.83 16.16
CA ILE A 75 12.20 9.37 15.42
C ILE A 75 12.75 9.83 14.07
N HIS A 76 12.32 9.20 12.98
CA HIS A 76 12.68 9.63 11.64
C HIS A 76 11.66 10.64 11.13
N TYR A 77 12.11 11.75 10.57
CA TYR A 77 11.29 12.81 9.98
C TYR A 77 11.63 12.99 8.50
N THR A 78 10.61 13.17 7.68
CA THR A 78 10.77 13.43 6.25
C THR A 78 9.81 14.52 5.80
N ARG A 79 10.32 15.48 5.02
CA ARG A 79 9.53 16.49 4.34
C ARG A 79 9.61 16.29 2.84
N ILE A 80 8.45 16.31 2.20
CA ILE A 80 8.33 16.06 0.77
C ILE A 80 7.57 17.22 0.15
N ASP A 81 8.16 17.82 -0.87
CA ASP A 81 7.50 18.80 -1.71
C ASP A 81 6.93 18.11 -2.95
N ARG A 82 5.72 18.53 -3.30
CA ARG A 82 4.92 18.01 -4.40
C ARG A 82 5.64 18.02 -5.75
N GLU A 83 6.54 18.97 -5.99
CA GLU A 83 7.25 19.16 -7.26
C GLU A 83 8.64 18.54 -7.25
N SER A 84 9.41 18.77 -6.18
CA SER A 84 10.81 18.30 -6.10
C SER A 84 10.97 16.90 -5.52
N GLY A 85 9.93 16.34 -4.91
CA GLY A 85 10.00 15.07 -4.18
C GLY A 85 10.57 15.26 -2.78
N VAL A 86 11.33 14.28 -2.29
CA VAL A 86 11.89 14.31 -0.92
C VAL A 86 12.88 15.47 -0.80
N GLU A 87 12.55 16.48 -0.01
CA GLU A 87 13.42 17.64 0.24
C GLU A 87 14.41 17.36 1.37
N LEU A 88 13.96 16.64 2.40
CA LEU A 88 14.67 16.46 3.65
C LEU A 88 14.25 15.14 4.31
N SER A 89 15.21 14.39 4.83
CA SER A 89 15.00 13.10 5.51
C SER A 89 16.09 12.92 6.56
N GLU A 90 15.71 13.01 7.84
CA GLU A 90 16.66 13.09 8.96
C GLU A 90 16.14 12.35 10.20
N ASN A 91 17.07 11.86 11.02
CA ASN A 91 16.76 11.29 12.33
C ASN A 91 16.76 12.40 13.40
N LEU A 92 15.64 12.56 14.11
CA LEU A 92 15.52 13.51 15.21
C LEU A 92 16.15 12.93 16.48
N GLN A 93 17.18 13.63 16.97
CA GLN A 93 17.89 13.30 18.22
C GLN A 93 17.07 13.71 19.45
N SER A 94 15.96 13.01 19.70
CA SER A 94 15.04 13.35 20.80
C SER A 94 15.57 12.98 22.19
N GLY A 95 16.43 11.96 22.29
CA GLY A 95 16.83 11.38 23.58
C GLY A 95 15.72 10.65 24.33
N LEU A 96 14.54 10.48 23.70
CA LEU A 96 13.42 9.73 24.26
C LEU A 96 13.62 8.22 24.09
N PHE A 97 13.12 7.44 25.04
CA PHE A 97 13.15 5.98 24.97
C PHE A 97 11.80 5.43 24.48
N LEU A 98 11.86 4.62 23.42
CA LEU A 98 10.70 4.00 22.76
C LEU A 98 9.58 4.98 22.37
N PRO A 99 9.87 6.07 21.63
CA PRO A 99 8.82 6.92 21.08
C PRO A 99 7.91 6.11 20.13
N ARG A 100 6.60 6.33 20.26
CA ARG A 100 5.55 5.64 19.50
C ARG A 100 4.26 6.46 19.46
N SER A 101 3.28 5.98 18.68
CA SER A 101 1.95 6.62 18.54
C SER A 101 2.07 8.10 18.16
N TYR A 102 2.77 8.40 17.06
CA TYR A 102 3.05 9.76 16.62
C TYR A 102 1.78 10.52 16.21
N ARG A 103 1.75 11.82 16.50
CA ARG A 103 0.76 12.78 15.99
C ARG A 103 1.47 14.05 15.54
N LEU A 104 1.32 14.37 14.26
CA LEU A 104 1.92 15.54 13.63
C LEU A 104 0.87 16.62 13.41
N PHE A 105 1.27 17.85 13.69
CA PHE A 105 0.46 19.03 13.47
C PHE A 105 1.30 20.11 12.80
N VAL A 106 0.67 20.91 11.94
CA VAL A 106 1.28 22.11 11.38
C VAL A 106 0.42 23.30 11.77
N THR A 107 1.03 24.32 12.37
CA THR A 107 0.32 25.56 12.71
C THR A 107 0.10 26.40 11.45
N PRO A 108 -0.81 27.39 11.46
CA PRO A 108 -0.98 28.33 10.34
C PRO A 108 0.30 29.09 9.95
N ARG A 109 1.27 29.18 10.87
CA ARG A 109 2.60 29.79 10.62
C ARG A 109 3.61 28.81 10.01
N GLY A 110 3.22 27.58 9.71
CA GLY A 110 4.07 26.55 9.14
C GLY A 110 4.95 25.81 10.16
N GLN A 111 4.77 26.04 11.46
CA GLN A 111 5.57 25.34 12.48
C GLN A 111 5.07 23.90 12.62
N VAL A 112 6.01 22.96 12.70
CA VAL A 112 5.70 21.53 12.81
C VAL A 112 5.82 21.10 14.27
N HIS A 113 4.72 20.57 14.81
CA HIS A 113 4.62 20.08 16.18
C HIS A 113 4.39 18.58 16.16
N LEU A 114 5.11 17.87 17.02
CA LEU A 114 4.98 16.43 17.22
C LEU A 114 4.54 16.16 18.65
N LEU A 115 3.49 15.35 18.79
CA LEU A 115 3.22 14.62 20.03
C LEU A 115 3.62 13.16 19.85
N THR A 116 4.24 12.59 20.88
CA THR A 116 4.63 11.19 20.91
C THR A 116 4.46 10.61 22.30
N LEU A 117 4.03 9.36 22.38
CA LEU A 117 4.08 8.58 23.62
C LEU A 117 5.49 8.02 23.75
N ALA A 118 6.19 8.29 24.85
CA ALA A 118 7.54 7.81 25.07
C ALA A 118 7.86 7.71 26.56
N LYS A 119 9.08 7.29 26.90
CA LYS A 119 9.65 7.42 28.24
C LYS A 119 10.86 8.35 28.19
N SER A 120 11.15 9.04 29.29
CA SER A 120 12.37 9.85 29.40
C SER A 120 13.66 9.02 29.35
N ASN A 121 13.60 7.77 29.81
CA ASN A 121 14.67 6.79 29.77
C ASN A 121 14.08 5.37 29.89
N LYS A 122 14.93 4.34 29.94
CA LYS A 122 14.52 2.92 29.99
C LYS A 122 13.60 2.58 31.19
N ASP A 123 13.89 3.17 32.35
CA ASP A 123 13.20 2.90 33.62
C ASP A 123 12.09 3.93 33.91
N GLY A 124 11.96 4.96 33.05
CA GLY A 124 10.97 6.01 33.19
C GLY A 124 9.54 5.52 32.98
N VAL A 125 8.61 6.32 33.48
CA VAL A 125 7.17 6.17 33.24
C VAL A 125 6.82 6.67 31.83
N SER A 126 5.83 6.04 31.19
CA SER A 126 5.40 6.47 29.85
C SER A 126 4.60 7.77 29.97
N GLY A 127 4.91 8.77 29.16
CA GLY A 127 4.22 10.05 29.12
C GLY A 127 4.10 10.58 27.70
N VAL A 128 3.24 11.58 27.50
CA VAL A 128 3.16 12.26 26.20
C VAL A 128 4.18 13.40 26.19
N TYR A 129 5.01 13.42 25.16
CA TYR A 129 6.00 14.46 24.93
C TYR A 129 5.63 15.31 23.72
N HIS A 130 5.81 16.61 23.86
CA HIS A 130 5.75 17.59 22.78
C HIS A 130 7.16 17.92 22.29
N LEU A 131 7.31 17.96 20.97
CA LEU A 131 8.53 18.37 20.28
C LEU A 131 8.14 19.37 19.18
N GLN A 132 8.98 20.37 18.97
CA GLN A 132 8.87 21.30 17.85
C GLN A 132 10.02 21.06 16.87
N ILE A 133 9.70 20.95 15.58
CA ILE A 133 10.63 20.61 14.52
C ILE A 133 10.85 21.85 13.65
N SER A 134 12.11 22.20 13.41
CA SER A 134 12.52 23.32 12.57
C SER A 134 12.40 22.98 11.09
N ASP A 135 12.53 24.00 10.23
CA ASP A 135 12.55 23.82 8.78
C ASP A 135 13.73 22.98 8.28
N ASN A 136 14.77 22.82 9.09
CA ASN A 136 15.96 22.00 8.81
C ASN A 136 15.89 20.60 9.43
N ALA A 137 14.71 20.15 9.90
CA ALA A 137 14.52 18.88 10.61
C ALA A 137 15.35 18.75 11.90
N GLU A 138 15.57 19.86 12.58
CA GLU A 138 16.19 19.87 13.91
C GLU A 138 15.14 20.11 14.98
N LEU A 139 15.38 19.62 16.19
CA LEU A 139 14.52 19.94 17.33
C LEU A 139 14.80 21.37 17.78
N VAL A 140 13.76 22.20 17.79
CA VAL A 140 13.86 23.61 18.25
C VAL A 140 14.13 23.66 19.75
N SER A 141 13.58 22.71 20.49
CA SER A 141 13.72 22.59 21.94
C SER A 141 13.83 21.13 22.38
N ARG A 142 14.25 20.91 23.63
CA ARG A 142 14.23 19.56 24.22
C ARG A 142 12.78 19.08 24.35
N PRO A 143 12.53 17.75 24.24
CA PRO A 143 11.18 17.22 24.41
C PRO A 143 10.56 17.63 25.75
N LYS A 144 9.36 18.19 25.69
CA LYS A 144 8.62 18.70 26.84
C LYS A 144 7.54 17.71 27.23
N LEU A 145 7.58 17.22 28.48
CA LEU A 145 6.52 16.34 28.99
C LEU A 145 5.23 17.15 29.16
N VAL A 146 4.14 16.74 28.50
CA VAL A 146 2.85 17.46 28.53
C VAL A 146 1.80 16.82 29.44
N THR A 147 2.02 15.59 29.89
CA THR A 147 1.23 14.92 30.93
C THR A 147 1.89 15.06 32.31
N PRO A 148 1.16 14.89 33.41
CA PRO A 148 1.78 14.86 34.74
C PRO A 148 2.88 13.78 34.85
N PRO A 149 3.98 14.05 35.57
CA PRO A 149 5.12 13.12 35.68
C PRO A 149 4.79 11.86 36.50
N ASP A 150 3.75 11.91 37.31
CA ASP A 150 3.24 10.81 38.12
C ASP A 150 2.18 9.96 37.39
N HIS A 151 1.73 10.37 36.20
CA HIS A 151 0.81 9.60 35.36
C HIS A 151 1.57 8.69 34.38
N SER A 152 1.22 7.40 34.37
CA SER A 152 1.70 6.44 33.36
C SER A 152 0.71 6.34 32.22
N VAL A 153 1.05 6.93 31.09
CA VAL A 153 0.17 7.04 29.93
C VAL A 153 0.21 5.76 29.09
N GLU A 154 -0.95 5.18 28.80
CA GLU A 154 -1.08 3.98 27.95
C GLU A 154 -1.47 4.32 26.50
N ALA A 155 -2.37 5.29 26.35
CA ALA A 155 -2.87 5.77 25.07
C ALA A 155 -3.21 7.25 25.15
N TYR A 156 -3.18 7.92 24.01
CA TYR A 156 -3.66 9.29 23.90
C TYR A 156 -4.24 9.56 22.52
N GLY A 157 -5.02 10.62 22.43
CA GLY A 157 -5.39 11.27 21.18
C GLY A 157 -5.28 12.78 21.35
N ALA A 158 -5.10 13.48 20.23
CA ALA A 158 -5.00 14.93 20.24
C ALA A 158 -5.56 15.51 18.94
N VAL A 159 -6.07 16.73 19.02
CA VAL A 159 -6.52 17.53 17.87
C VAL A 159 -6.05 18.98 18.01
N MET A 160 -5.83 19.65 16.88
CA MET A 160 -5.65 21.10 16.84
C MET A 160 -7.03 21.76 16.88
N LEU A 161 -7.22 22.74 17.76
CA LEU A 161 -8.41 23.58 17.91
C LEU A 161 -8.36 24.77 16.94
N PRO A 162 -9.51 25.42 16.65
CA PRO A 162 -9.57 26.52 15.68
C PRO A 162 -8.81 27.77 16.10
N ASP A 163 -8.59 27.94 17.40
CA ASP A 163 -7.80 29.03 18.00
C ASP A 163 -6.28 28.77 17.96
N GLY A 164 -5.84 27.65 17.38
CA GLY A 164 -4.43 27.25 17.31
C GLY A 164 -3.91 26.55 18.56
N GLN A 165 -4.75 26.37 19.59
CA GLN A 165 -4.43 25.50 20.72
C GLN A 165 -4.59 24.02 20.32
N ALA A 166 -4.08 23.11 21.13
CA ALA A 166 -4.32 21.68 20.98
C ALA A 166 -5.05 21.12 22.20
N SER A 167 -6.00 20.22 21.97
CA SER A 167 -6.65 19.45 23.02
C SER A 167 -6.05 18.05 23.05
N LEU A 168 -5.46 17.66 24.18
CA LEU A 168 -4.90 16.35 24.43
C LEU A 168 -5.79 15.59 25.41
N VAL A 169 -6.20 14.37 25.05
CA VAL A 169 -6.84 13.43 25.98
C VAL A 169 -6.01 12.17 26.07
N TRP A 170 -5.74 11.72 27.30
CA TRP A 170 -4.92 10.54 27.55
C TRP A 170 -5.54 9.59 28.57
N GLU A 171 -5.16 8.32 28.45
CA GLU A 171 -5.46 7.25 29.39
C GLU A 171 -4.31 7.11 30.38
N SER A 172 -4.60 7.25 31.69
CA SER A 172 -3.66 6.94 32.77
C SER A 172 -3.80 5.49 33.21
N SER A 173 -2.68 4.85 33.56
CA SER A 173 -2.69 3.49 34.11
C SER A 173 -3.42 3.46 35.45
N ARG A 174 -3.97 2.29 35.81
CA ARG A 174 -4.68 2.11 37.09
C ARG A 174 -3.82 2.42 38.31
N GLU A 175 -2.51 2.21 38.22
CA GLU A 175 -1.57 2.47 39.30
C GLU A 175 -1.30 3.96 39.53
N THR A 176 -1.64 4.80 38.54
CA THR A 176 -1.30 6.22 38.48
C THR A 176 -2.54 7.11 38.27
N GLY A 177 -3.65 6.72 38.88
CA GLY A 177 -4.92 7.47 38.88
C GLY A 177 -6.04 6.79 38.10
N GLY A 178 -5.72 6.11 36.99
CA GLY A 178 -6.71 5.46 36.13
C GLY A 178 -7.65 6.43 35.40
N GLY A 179 -8.18 6.01 34.25
CA GLY A 179 -9.19 6.76 33.50
C GLY A 179 -8.62 7.75 32.50
N LEU A 180 -9.50 8.61 32.00
CA LEU A 180 -9.22 9.59 30.95
C LEU A 180 -9.10 10.99 31.52
N TYR A 181 -8.08 11.71 31.07
CA TYR A 181 -7.80 13.08 31.44
C TYR A 181 -7.62 13.93 30.20
N GLN A 182 -7.95 15.21 30.30
CA GLN A 182 -7.81 16.21 29.25
C GLN A 182 -6.97 17.39 29.71
N ARG A 183 -6.22 17.98 28.78
CA ARG A 183 -5.49 19.22 28.94
C ARG A 183 -5.42 19.98 27.63
N LYS A 184 -5.50 21.31 27.69
CA LYS A 184 -5.24 22.21 26.56
C LYS A 184 -3.77 22.65 26.53
N MET A 185 -3.24 22.85 25.33
CA MET A 185 -1.87 23.32 25.10
C MET A 185 -1.92 24.49 24.12
N ASP A 186 -1.24 25.59 24.46
CA ASP A 186 -1.06 26.72 23.57
C ASP A 186 0.37 26.66 22.99
N TRP A 187 0.45 26.20 21.76
CA TRP A 187 1.73 26.03 21.08
C TRP A 187 2.34 27.34 20.57
N GLU A 188 1.54 28.40 20.37
CA GLU A 188 2.09 29.70 19.95
C GLU A 188 2.85 30.37 21.09
N ASN A 189 2.36 30.23 22.31
CA ASN A 189 2.98 30.80 23.51
C ASN A 189 3.89 29.83 24.27
N ASP A 190 4.13 28.63 23.71
CA ASP A 190 4.79 27.50 24.38
C ASP A 190 4.26 27.26 25.82
N ALA A 191 2.95 27.43 26.00
CA ALA A 191 2.29 27.31 27.29
C ALA A 191 1.53 25.98 27.37
N ILE A 192 1.77 25.24 28.44
CA ILE A 192 0.97 24.06 28.81
C ILE A 192 -0.07 24.56 29.81
N GLY A 193 -1.36 24.38 29.50
CA GLY A 193 -2.41 24.76 30.44
C GLY A 193 -2.28 23.98 31.75
N ASP A 194 -2.42 24.69 32.88
CA ASP A 194 -2.33 24.08 34.20
C ASP A 194 -3.55 23.19 34.49
N ASP A 195 -4.71 23.52 33.90
CA ASP A 195 -5.96 22.82 34.11
C ASP A 195 -5.94 21.41 33.49
N ILE A 196 -6.07 20.41 34.36
CA ILE A 196 -6.32 19.02 33.99
C ILE A 196 -7.75 18.68 34.36
N VAL A 197 -8.52 18.20 33.40
CA VAL A 197 -9.90 17.74 33.63
C VAL A 197 -9.94 16.22 33.56
N MET A 198 -10.48 15.55 34.58
CA MET A 198 -10.82 14.13 34.47
C MET A 198 -12.08 14.00 33.63
N VAL A 199 -11.96 13.34 32.48
CA VAL A 199 -13.08 13.13 31.56
C VAL A 199 -13.92 11.95 32.01
N ASN A 200 -13.30 10.81 32.31
CA ASN A 200 -14.02 9.62 32.76
C ASN A 200 -13.10 8.71 33.59
N ALA A 201 -13.57 8.22 34.74
CA ALA A 201 -12.73 7.44 35.67
C ALA A 201 -12.37 6.02 35.20
N SER A 202 -13.10 5.46 34.23
CA SER A 202 -12.91 4.07 33.75
C SER A 202 -12.59 3.95 32.26
N GLY A 203 -12.64 5.07 31.53
CA GLY A 203 -12.45 5.09 30.09
C GLY A 203 -11.02 4.76 29.67
N LYS A 204 -10.89 4.18 28.48
CA LYS A 204 -9.65 3.71 27.88
C LYS A 204 -9.59 4.01 26.38
N GLY A 205 -8.38 4.09 25.85
CA GLY A 205 -8.12 4.26 24.42
C GLY A 205 -8.87 5.42 23.77
N PRO A 206 -8.66 6.67 24.22
CA PRO A 206 -9.39 7.82 23.71
C PRO A 206 -9.10 8.03 22.22
N SER A 207 -10.12 8.41 21.47
CA SER A 207 -10.00 8.89 20.08
C SER A 207 -10.86 10.13 19.90
N LEU A 208 -10.31 11.14 19.21
CA LEU A 208 -10.93 12.44 19.07
C LEU A 208 -11.09 12.82 17.60
N ALA A 209 -12.17 13.54 17.32
CA ALA A 209 -12.35 14.28 16.08
C ALA A 209 -12.92 15.67 16.40
N LEU A 210 -12.40 16.70 15.74
CA LEU A 210 -12.90 18.06 15.89
C LEU A 210 -13.82 18.40 14.71
N GLY A 211 -15.09 18.66 14.98
CA GLY A 211 -16.06 19.10 13.97
C GLY A 211 -15.88 20.57 13.57
N GLU A 212 -16.54 20.97 12.48
CA GLU A 212 -16.43 22.32 11.88
C GLU A 212 -16.79 23.48 12.82
N THR A 213 -17.73 23.24 13.74
CA THR A 213 -18.20 24.25 14.71
C THR A 213 -17.33 24.31 15.97
N GLY A 214 -16.17 23.64 15.96
CA GLY A 214 -15.31 23.52 17.13
C GLY A 214 -15.84 22.56 18.19
N VAL A 215 -16.83 21.74 17.84
CA VAL A 215 -17.33 20.66 18.70
C VAL A 215 -16.29 19.53 18.71
N LEU A 216 -15.82 19.18 19.91
CA LEU A 216 -14.90 18.07 20.10
C LEU A 216 -15.69 16.80 20.33
N HIS A 217 -15.60 15.85 19.41
CA HIS A 217 -16.16 14.52 19.56
C HIS A 217 -15.11 13.60 20.18
N LEU A 218 -15.48 12.89 21.24
CA LEU A 218 -14.63 11.97 21.95
C LEU A 218 -15.31 10.60 22.04
N ILE A 219 -14.56 9.56 21.71
CA ILE A 219 -14.94 8.18 22.02
C ILE A 219 -13.89 7.51 22.88
N TRP A 220 -14.35 6.54 23.66
CA TRP A 220 -13.52 5.66 24.45
C TRP A 220 -14.19 4.31 24.61
N TYR A 221 -13.46 3.35 25.16
CA TYR A 221 -14.07 2.09 25.59
C TYR A 221 -13.87 1.86 27.08
N VAL A 222 -14.74 1.04 27.65
CA VAL A 222 -14.60 0.50 29.01
C VAL A 222 -14.43 -1.02 28.89
N ASP A 223 -13.46 -1.57 29.61
CA ASP A 223 -13.23 -3.01 29.75
C ASP A 223 -13.12 -3.30 31.26
N ASP A 224 -14.22 -3.83 31.82
CA ASP A 224 -14.32 -4.14 33.26
C ASP A 224 -13.51 -5.40 33.64
N GLY A 225 -12.98 -6.13 32.65
CA GLY A 225 -12.22 -7.36 32.80
C GLY A 225 -13.01 -8.55 33.38
N LYS A 226 -14.27 -8.37 33.75
CA LYS A 226 -15.10 -9.36 34.46
C LYS A 226 -16.17 -9.96 33.58
N ARG A 227 -16.66 -9.23 32.57
CA ARG A 227 -17.80 -9.65 31.75
C ARG A 227 -17.44 -10.19 30.36
N GLY A 228 -16.15 -10.23 30.00
CA GLY A 228 -15.73 -10.68 28.66
C GLY A 228 -16.35 -9.81 27.55
N VAL A 229 -16.65 -8.54 27.86
CA VAL A 229 -17.41 -7.62 27.02
C VAL A 229 -16.71 -6.27 27.07
N ARG A 230 -16.73 -5.55 25.95
CA ARG A 230 -16.30 -4.15 25.85
C ARG A 230 -17.46 -3.27 25.44
N GLU A 231 -17.49 -2.09 26.02
CA GLU A 231 -18.51 -1.07 25.80
C GLU A 231 -17.84 0.16 25.19
N ILE A 232 -18.39 0.69 24.09
CA ILE A 232 -17.90 1.92 23.45
C ILE A 232 -18.82 3.06 23.84
N PHE A 233 -18.22 4.14 24.34
CA PHE A 233 -18.91 5.36 24.76
C PHE A 233 -18.54 6.54 23.86
N TYR A 234 -19.44 7.52 23.81
CA TYR A 234 -19.28 8.77 23.08
C TYR A 234 -19.70 9.96 23.93
N ALA A 235 -18.99 11.07 23.79
CA ALA A 235 -19.43 12.38 24.23
C ALA A 235 -19.00 13.44 23.22
N ASP A 236 -19.76 14.53 23.14
CA ASP A 236 -19.32 15.76 22.50
C ASP A 236 -19.15 16.89 23.51
N PHE A 237 -18.24 17.79 23.19
CA PHE A 237 -17.91 18.94 24.01
C PHE A 237 -17.92 20.19 23.11
N PRO A 238 -18.98 21.01 23.18
CA PRO A 238 -19.05 22.27 22.46
C PRO A 238 -17.84 23.16 22.79
N GLN A 239 -17.26 23.79 21.76
CA GLN A 239 -16.07 24.65 21.88
C GLN A 239 -14.87 23.97 22.56
N ALA A 240 -14.80 22.64 22.47
CA ALA A 240 -13.79 21.81 23.16
C ALA A 240 -13.67 22.12 24.66
N MET A 241 -14.76 22.51 25.32
CA MET A 241 -14.84 22.64 26.77
C MET A 241 -15.14 21.28 27.38
N VAL A 242 -14.08 20.52 27.66
CA VAL A 242 -14.20 19.16 28.19
C VAL A 242 -14.52 19.21 29.68
N GLU A 243 -15.51 18.40 30.08
CA GLU A 243 -15.93 18.18 31.47
C GLU A 243 -16.00 16.67 31.78
N THR A 244 -16.19 16.33 33.05
CA THR A 244 -16.40 14.94 33.45
C THR A 244 -17.72 14.43 32.86
N SER A 245 -17.68 13.28 32.18
CA SER A 245 -18.82 12.71 31.49
C SER A 245 -18.85 11.18 31.62
N ASP A 246 -20.04 10.63 31.86
CA ASP A 246 -20.29 9.18 31.77
C ASP A 246 -20.40 8.71 30.31
N GLY A 247 -20.63 9.64 29.38
CA GLY A 247 -20.82 9.36 27.96
C GLY A 247 -22.13 8.64 27.63
N LEU A 248 -22.44 8.59 26.34
CA LEU A 248 -23.49 7.79 25.76
C LEU A 248 -22.92 6.43 25.36
N LEU A 249 -23.50 5.33 25.87
CA LEU A 249 -23.18 3.99 25.41
C LEU A 249 -23.65 3.81 23.96
N LEU A 250 -22.72 3.61 23.04
CA LEU A 250 -23.01 3.41 21.62
C LEU A 250 -23.25 1.94 21.28
N THR A 251 -22.41 1.06 21.80
CA THR A 251 -22.49 -0.37 21.51
C THR A 251 -21.70 -1.21 22.51
N THR A 252 -21.97 -2.50 22.47
CA THR A 252 -21.37 -3.52 23.30
C THR A 252 -20.93 -4.68 22.42
N PHE A 253 -19.70 -5.17 22.57
CA PHE A 253 -19.22 -6.33 21.80
C PHE A 253 -18.45 -7.33 22.66
N GLY A 254 -18.60 -8.60 22.32
CA GLY A 254 -17.94 -9.70 23.01
C GLY A 254 -16.42 -9.68 22.79
N ARG A 255 -15.67 -9.90 23.87
CA ARG A 255 -14.22 -10.08 23.86
C ARG A 255 -13.90 -11.57 23.90
N SER A 256 -13.28 -12.07 22.85
CA SER A 256 -12.68 -13.40 22.85
C SER A 256 -11.20 -13.33 23.21
N ASP A 257 -10.73 -14.24 24.06
CA ASP A 257 -9.29 -14.40 24.34
C ASP A 257 -8.51 -14.90 23.11
N SER A 258 -9.20 -15.47 22.11
CA SER A 258 -8.63 -15.85 20.81
C SER A 258 -8.55 -14.70 19.81
N ALA A 259 -8.95 -13.48 20.19
CA ALA A 259 -9.00 -12.32 19.31
C ALA A 259 -8.23 -11.11 19.88
N SER A 260 -7.57 -10.38 19.00
CA SER A 260 -7.00 -9.07 19.27
C SER A 260 -7.93 -7.99 18.74
N TYR A 261 -8.10 -6.90 19.48
CA TYR A 261 -9.00 -5.80 19.13
C TYR A 261 -8.22 -4.49 19.07
N SER A 262 -8.50 -3.68 18.06
CA SER A 262 -7.95 -2.33 18.00
C SER A 262 -8.60 -1.41 19.01
N ARG A 263 -7.93 -0.29 19.28
CA ARG A 263 -8.59 0.88 19.85
C ARG A 263 -9.65 1.37 18.85
N PRO A 264 -10.81 1.85 19.32
CA PRO A 264 -11.78 2.46 18.44
C PRO A 264 -11.25 3.82 17.93
N VAL A 265 -11.63 4.18 16.71
CA VAL A 265 -11.28 5.45 16.07
C VAL A 265 -12.53 6.13 15.57
N ILE A 266 -12.57 7.46 15.67
CA ILE A 266 -13.69 8.29 15.26
C ILE A 266 -13.37 9.06 13.98
N GLY A 267 -14.36 9.17 13.09
CA GLY A 267 -14.34 10.03 11.92
C GLY A 267 -15.71 10.68 11.72
N TYR A 268 -15.78 11.68 10.84
CA TYR A 268 -17.05 12.33 10.48
C TYR A 268 -17.07 12.77 9.02
N ASP A 269 -18.26 12.79 8.44
CA ASP A 269 -18.58 13.52 7.19
C ASP A 269 -19.39 14.78 7.54
N ASP A 270 -20.08 15.42 6.59
CA ASP A 270 -20.88 16.61 6.85
C ASP A 270 -22.04 16.40 7.86
N SER A 271 -22.60 15.19 7.99
CA SER A 271 -23.88 14.93 8.65
C SER A 271 -23.82 13.85 9.74
N HIS A 272 -22.85 12.95 9.68
CA HIS A 272 -22.73 11.76 10.52
C HIS A 272 -21.38 11.67 11.24
N ILE A 273 -21.42 11.03 12.41
CA ILE A 273 -20.25 10.52 13.12
C ILE A 273 -20.16 9.02 12.87
N TYR A 274 -18.94 8.55 12.68
CA TYR A 274 -18.63 7.14 12.47
C TYR A 274 -17.59 6.68 13.49
N VAL A 275 -17.82 5.50 14.05
CA VAL A 275 -16.91 4.86 15.00
C VAL A 275 -16.47 3.51 14.45
N PHE A 276 -15.16 3.32 14.31
CA PHE A 276 -14.57 2.12 13.71
C PHE A 276 -13.66 1.39 14.70
N TRP A 277 -13.63 0.07 14.62
CA TRP A 277 -12.61 -0.76 15.25
C TRP A 277 -12.43 -2.03 14.45
N HIS A 278 -11.33 -2.74 14.67
CA HIS A 278 -11.16 -4.07 14.08
C HIS A 278 -10.94 -5.13 15.14
N SER A 279 -11.36 -6.34 14.82
CA SER A 279 -11.00 -7.56 15.52
C SER A 279 -10.18 -8.45 14.60
N LYS A 280 -9.18 -9.14 15.17
CA LYS A 280 -8.35 -10.11 14.47
C LYS A 280 -8.37 -11.41 15.27
N ILE A 281 -8.76 -12.50 14.64
CA ILE A 281 -8.74 -13.82 15.27
C ILE A 281 -7.33 -14.41 15.12
N VAL A 282 -6.67 -14.67 16.25
CA VAL A 282 -5.28 -15.14 16.29
C VAL A 282 -5.15 -16.63 16.56
N ALA A 283 -6.22 -17.29 17.04
CA ALA A 283 -6.24 -18.72 17.34
C ALA A 283 -7.62 -19.34 17.05
N GLY A 284 -7.64 -20.66 16.83
CA GLY A 284 -8.86 -21.43 16.49
C GLY A 284 -9.04 -21.63 14.98
N MET A 285 -10.21 -22.13 14.58
CA MET A 285 -10.50 -22.46 13.16
C MET A 285 -10.59 -21.21 12.26
N GLU A 286 -10.90 -20.05 12.83
CA GLU A 286 -10.97 -18.77 12.11
C GLU A 286 -9.67 -17.97 12.23
N ALA A 287 -8.58 -18.59 12.71
CA ALA A 287 -7.29 -17.92 12.85
C ALA A 287 -6.82 -17.35 11.50
N GLY A 288 -6.36 -16.10 11.52
CA GLY A 288 -5.96 -15.39 10.31
C GLY A 288 -7.11 -14.67 9.60
N THR A 289 -8.28 -14.54 10.24
CA THR A 289 -9.35 -13.62 9.82
C THR A 289 -9.28 -12.29 10.58
N GLY A 290 -9.80 -11.23 9.97
CA GLY A 290 -9.85 -9.91 10.56
C GLY A 290 -11.00 -9.10 9.97
N LYS A 291 -11.74 -8.41 10.82
CA LYS A 291 -12.92 -7.64 10.40
C LYS A 291 -12.83 -6.24 10.95
N THR A 292 -13.19 -5.26 10.13
CA THR A 292 -13.39 -3.89 10.57
C THR A 292 -14.89 -3.66 10.69
N LEU A 293 -15.30 -3.34 11.92
CA LEU A 293 -16.67 -3.04 12.27
C LEU A 293 -16.83 -1.54 12.41
N PHE A 294 -18.04 -1.06 12.13
CA PHE A 294 -18.40 0.32 12.35
C PHE A 294 -19.85 0.48 12.76
N LEU A 295 -20.13 1.61 13.40
CA LEU A 295 -21.47 2.14 13.58
C LEU A 295 -21.45 3.61 13.15
N ALA A 296 -22.62 4.14 12.81
CA ALA A 296 -22.78 5.53 12.44
C ALA A 296 -24.05 6.11 13.05
N PHE A 297 -24.04 7.41 13.33
CA PHE A 297 -25.21 8.14 13.79
C PHE A 297 -25.16 9.62 13.34
N PRO A 298 -26.32 10.28 13.17
CA PRO A 298 -26.35 11.70 12.84
C PRO A 298 -25.72 12.55 13.95
N LYS A 299 -24.93 13.57 13.57
CA LYS A 299 -24.24 14.47 14.52
C LYS A 299 -25.18 15.10 15.55
N GLU A 300 -26.38 15.47 15.12
CA GLU A 300 -27.37 16.16 15.96
C GLU A 300 -28.13 15.21 16.90
N ARG A 301 -28.07 13.90 16.64
CA ARG A 301 -28.80 12.89 17.42
C ARG A 301 -27.91 11.68 17.68
N PRO A 302 -26.88 11.83 18.56
CA PRO A 302 -26.07 10.70 18.99
C PRO A 302 -26.96 9.61 19.60
N GLN A 303 -26.83 8.40 19.08
CA GLN A 303 -27.59 7.24 19.53
C GLN A 303 -26.81 5.97 19.26
N ALA A 304 -27.15 4.91 19.99
CA ALA A 304 -26.72 3.57 19.60
C ALA A 304 -27.20 3.27 18.18
N GLY A 305 -26.29 2.77 17.35
CA GLY A 305 -26.55 2.44 15.95
C GLY A 305 -26.41 0.96 15.69
N ASP A 306 -26.90 0.54 14.52
CA ASP A 306 -26.67 -0.82 14.04
C ASP A 306 -25.18 -1.04 13.76
N LEU A 307 -24.73 -2.25 14.07
CA LEU A 307 -23.36 -2.66 13.83
C LEU A 307 -23.21 -3.16 12.40
N HIS A 308 -22.28 -2.57 11.66
CA HIS A 308 -21.97 -2.91 10.29
C HIS A 308 -20.53 -3.39 10.12
N GLU A 309 -20.28 -4.20 9.10
CA GLU A 309 -18.94 -4.64 8.70
C GLU A 309 -18.51 -3.89 7.44
N ILE A 310 -17.25 -3.46 7.38
CA ILE A 310 -16.68 -2.89 6.16
C ILE A 310 -16.39 -4.01 5.16
N LEU A 311 -16.97 -3.89 3.97
CA LEU A 311 -16.85 -4.87 2.89
C LEU A 311 -15.85 -4.39 1.84
N ILE A 312 -14.86 -5.21 1.53
CA ILE A 312 -13.86 -4.95 0.50
C ILE A 312 -13.75 -6.22 -0.34
N PRO A 313 -13.89 -6.19 -1.68
CA PRO A 313 -13.82 -7.43 -2.46
C PRO A 313 -12.43 -8.05 -2.37
N ASP A 314 -12.36 -9.39 -2.35
CA ASP A 314 -11.09 -10.13 -2.38
C ASP A 314 -10.47 -10.16 -3.79
N LEU A 315 -11.29 -10.01 -4.84
CA LEU A 315 -10.84 -10.17 -6.24
C LEU A 315 -10.59 -8.84 -6.97
N PRO A 316 -9.42 -8.67 -7.62
CA PRO A 316 -9.03 -7.44 -8.30
C PRO A 316 -9.85 -7.11 -9.53
N GLY A 317 -10.40 -8.12 -10.22
CA GLY A 317 -11.22 -7.93 -11.42
C GLY A 317 -12.56 -7.22 -11.15
N MET A 318 -12.92 -7.03 -9.87
CA MET A 318 -14.07 -6.23 -9.45
C MET A 318 -13.72 -4.79 -9.07
N ILE A 319 -12.43 -4.45 -9.04
CA ILE A 319 -11.98 -3.05 -8.94
C ILE A 319 -12.23 -2.40 -10.29
N ALA A 320 -13.47 -1.99 -10.53
CA ALA A 320 -13.80 -1.18 -11.68
C ALA A 320 -13.06 0.17 -11.57
N PRO A 321 -12.54 0.73 -12.68
CA PRO A 321 -12.07 2.10 -12.68
C PRO A 321 -13.20 3.02 -12.16
N ALA A 322 -12.79 4.08 -11.46
CA ALA A 322 -13.63 5.20 -11.06
C ALA A 322 -14.73 5.46 -12.11
N SER A 323 -15.98 5.12 -11.79
CA SER A 323 -17.10 5.16 -12.74
C SER A 323 -17.91 6.44 -12.55
N ASN A 324 -18.42 7.01 -13.65
CA ASN A 324 -19.39 8.13 -13.63
C ASN A 324 -18.97 9.34 -12.78
N GLY A 325 -17.69 9.75 -12.86
CA GLY A 325 -17.17 10.91 -12.12
C GLY A 325 -16.98 10.68 -10.61
N LYS A 326 -17.26 9.47 -10.11
CA LYS A 326 -16.97 9.07 -8.73
C LYS A 326 -15.59 8.43 -8.65
N TRP A 327 -14.92 8.66 -7.52
CA TRP A 327 -13.55 8.24 -7.28
C TRP A 327 -13.40 6.80 -6.75
N TYR A 328 -14.48 6.02 -6.74
CA TYR A 328 -14.57 4.69 -6.17
C TYR A 328 -15.51 3.79 -6.97
N ALA A 329 -15.33 2.47 -6.80
CA ALA A 329 -16.27 1.47 -7.29
C ALA A 329 -17.44 1.34 -6.30
N PRO A 330 -18.70 1.22 -6.78
CA PRO A 330 -19.84 1.06 -5.90
C PRO A 330 -19.86 -0.32 -5.22
N ILE A 331 -20.50 -0.40 -4.05
CA ILE A 331 -20.83 -1.69 -3.43
C ILE A 331 -21.96 -2.35 -4.24
N SER A 332 -21.69 -3.51 -4.83
CA SER A 332 -22.68 -4.28 -5.58
C SER A 332 -23.52 -5.19 -4.66
N PRO A 333 -24.80 -5.46 -5.00
CA PRO A 333 -25.58 -6.51 -4.36
C PRO A 333 -24.82 -7.85 -4.42
N GLY A 334 -24.58 -8.49 -3.28
CA GLY A 334 -23.79 -9.72 -3.17
C GLY A 334 -22.32 -9.54 -2.79
N MET A 335 -21.84 -8.31 -2.58
CA MET A 335 -20.45 -8.05 -2.15
C MET A 335 -20.06 -8.82 -0.87
N ALA A 336 -21.02 -9.05 0.04
CA ALA A 336 -20.79 -9.85 1.24
C ALA A 336 -20.29 -11.28 0.95
N LEU A 337 -20.61 -11.87 -0.21
CA LEU A 337 -20.19 -13.22 -0.59
C LEU A 337 -18.74 -13.27 -1.11
N VAL A 338 -18.19 -12.13 -1.51
CA VAL A 338 -16.88 -11.99 -2.15
C VAL A 338 -15.97 -11.04 -1.39
N SER A 339 -16.35 -10.68 -0.16
CA SER A 339 -15.58 -9.79 0.69
C SER A 339 -14.33 -10.49 1.22
N SER A 340 -13.26 -9.73 1.32
CA SER A 340 -12.03 -10.11 1.99
C SER A 340 -12.35 -10.56 3.41
N SER A 341 -11.76 -11.69 3.79
CA SER A 341 -11.84 -12.24 5.16
C SER A 341 -10.92 -11.51 6.14
N TYR A 342 -10.16 -10.51 5.68
CA TYR A 342 -9.16 -9.82 6.48
C TYR A 342 -9.08 -8.33 6.13
N VAL A 343 -9.85 -7.51 6.87
CA VAL A 343 -9.97 -6.06 6.73
C VAL A 343 -9.64 -5.41 8.08
N ILE A 344 -8.52 -4.69 8.20
CA ILE A 344 -8.01 -4.16 9.48
C ILE A 344 -7.37 -2.78 9.35
N TYR A 345 -7.02 -2.18 10.50
CA TYR A 345 -6.40 -0.84 10.62
C TYR A 345 -7.25 0.31 10.04
N PRO A 346 -8.49 0.50 10.52
CA PRO A 346 -9.29 1.65 10.11
C PRO A 346 -8.58 2.96 10.48
N SER A 347 -8.48 3.86 9.51
CA SER A 347 -8.00 5.23 9.67
C SER A 347 -8.92 6.18 8.90
N PRO A 348 -9.96 6.72 9.54
CA PRO A 348 -10.88 7.65 8.88
C PRO A 348 -10.17 8.97 8.53
N ILE A 349 -10.54 9.55 7.39
CA ILE A 349 -10.11 10.89 6.98
C ILE A 349 -11.31 11.83 7.14
N SER A 350 -11.47 12.41 8.34
CA SER A 350 -12.60 13.30 8.64
C SER A 350 -12.74 14.43 7.62
N SER A 351 -13.98 14.78 7.34
CA SER A 351 -14.37 15.50 6.13
C SER A 351 -15.59 16.38 6.38
N THR A 352 -15.63 17.52 5.70
CA THR A 352 -16.81 18.40 5.61
C THR A 352 -17.65 18.12 4.36
N ALA A 353 -17.23 17.14 3.56
CA ALA A 353 -17.96 16.64 2.41
C ALA A 353 -18.90 15.49 2.84
N PRO A 354 -19.95 15.18 2.07
CA PRO A 354 -20.89 14.09 2.36
C PRO A 354 -20.25 12.70 2.37
N GLU A 355 -19.02 12.57 1.88
CA GLU A 355 -18.28 11.32 1.83
C GLU A 355 -17.17 11.30 2.89
N LEU A 356 -17.12 10.23 3.67
CA LEU A 356 -16.02 9.88 4.58
C LEU A 356 -15.14 8.79 3.93
N PRO A 357 -13.91 9.12 3.52
CA PRO A 357 -12.91 8.12 3.18
C PRO A 357 -12.41 7.42 4.45
N LEU A 358 -12.35 6.09 4.40
CA LEU A 358 -11.77 5.24 5.42
C LEU A 358 -10.61 4.46 4.82
N LEU A 359 -9.38 4.75 5.23
CA LEU A 359 -8.22 3.95 4.86
C LEU A 359 -8.15 2.69 5.74
N LEU A 360 -7.72 1.59 5.15
CA LEU A 360 -7.57 0.29 5.82
C LEU A 360 -6.64 -0.64 5.04
N SER A 361 -6.20 -1.72 5.66
CA SER A 361 -5.52 -2.83 4.98
C SER A 361 -6.52 -3.96 4.74
N ALA A 362 -6.63 -4.43 3.50
CA ALA A 362 -7.43 -5.61 3.16
C ALA A 362 -6.58 -6.69 2.49
N LYS A 363 -6.85 -7.97 2.78
CA LYS A 363 -6.29 -9.09 2.04
C LYS A 363 -6.96 -9.18 0.67
N MET A 364 -6.16 -9.18 -0.37
CA MET A 364 -6.60 -9.23 -1.75
C MET A 364 -5.92 -10.42 -2.45
N THR A 365 -6.69 -11.17 -3.21
CA THR A 365 -6.22 -12.30 -4.01
C THR A 365 -5.96 -11.88 -5.44
N TYR A 366 -4.70 -11.61 -5.75
CA TYR A 366 -4.25 -11.34 -7.12
C TYR A 366 -3.74 -12.63 -7.77
N ARG A 367 -4.52 -13.19 -8.70
CA ARG A 367 -4.19 -14.45 -9.40
C ARG A 367 -4.02 -15.62 -8.42
N MET A 368 -2.78 -15.94 -8.05
CA MET A 368 -2.39 -17.03 -7.14
C MET A 368 -1.70 -16.50 -5.88
N GLN A 369 -1.61 -15.18 -5.71
CA GLN A 369 -0.96 -14.55 -4.56
C GLN A 369 -1.98 -13.76 -3.74
N GLU A 370 -1.98 -14.02 -2.44
CA GLU A 370 -2.72 -13.24 -1.47
C GLU A 370 -1.77 -12.21 -0.85
N ALA A 371 -2.14 -10.94 -0.90
CA ALA A 371 -1.35 -9.87 -0.29
C ALA A 371 -2.28 -8.89 0.43
N MET A 372 -1.81 -8.35 1.56
CA MET A 372 -2.51 -7.24 2.20
C MET A 372 -2.18 -5.95 1.48
N GLN A 373 -3.20 -5.25 1.02
CA GLN A 373 -3.07 -4.03 0.25
C GLN A 373 -3.72 -2.85 0.99
N PRO A 374 -3.20 -1.62 0.82
CA PRO A 374 -3.86 -0.44 1.34
C PRO A 374 -5.08 -0.15 0.46
N MET A 375 -6.25 -0.06 1.09
CA MET A 375 -7.54 0.17 0.47
C MET A 375 -8.21 1.37 1.12
N MET A 376 -9.18 1.92 0.40
CA MET A 376 -10.08 2.96 0.86
C MET A 376 -11.51 2.42 0.76
N ALA A 377 -12.27 2.47 1.84
CA ALA A 377 -13.73 2.41 1.81
C ALA A 377 -14.28 3.84 1.77
N VAL A 378 -15.47 4.01 1.20
CA VAL A 378 -16.18 5.30 1.17
C VAL A 378 -17.53 5.12 1.82
N LEU A 379 -17.81 5.96 2.82
CA LEU A 379 -19.07 5.99 3.55
C LEU A 379 -19.80 7.31 3.31
N THR A 380 -21.13 7.26 3.32
CA THR A 380 -22.02 8.43 3.26
C THR A 380 -23.35 8.04 3.89
N ASP A 381 -24.03 8.98 4.54
CA ASP A 381 -25.33 8.74 5.19
C ASP A 381 -25.35 7.51 6.10
N GLY A 382 -24.26 7.27 6.83
CA GLY A 382 -24.14 6.16 7.76
C GLY A 382 -23.90 4.78 7.14
N VAL A 383 -23.74 4.67 5.81
CA VAL A 383 -23.53 3.39 5.12
C VAL A 383 -22.32 3.41 4.20
N GLN A 384 -21.72 2.24 3.97
CA GLN A 384 -20.65 2.10 2.98
C GLN A 384 -21.23 2.10 1.55
N VAL A 385 -20.77 3.02 0.71
CA VAL A 385 -21.22 3.17 -0.68
C VAL A 385 -20.20 2.74 -1.71
N GLY A 386 -18.93 2.60 -1.33
CA GLY A 386 -17.91 2.13 -2.25
C GLY A 386 -16.55 1.81 -1.65
N TYR A 387 -15.62 1.53 -2.55
CA TYR A 387 -14.22 1.26 -2.23
C TYR A 387 -13.31 1.60 -3.41
N ALA A 388 -12.02 1.82 -3.12
CA ALA A 388 -10.97 1.95 -4.11
C ALA A 388 -9.63 1.46 -3.53
N PRO A 389 -8.77 0.81 -4.33
CA PRO A 389 -7.40 0.54 -3.92
C PRO A 389 -6.58 1.83 -3.85
N VAL A 390 -5.77 1.97 -2.79
CA VAL A 390 -4.86 3.12 -2.61
C VAL A 390 -3.57 2.88 -3.38
N ALA A 391 -3.04 1.67 -3.30
CA ALA A 391 -1.86 1.26 -4.02
C ALA A 391 -1.85 -0.26 -4.20
N ARG A 392 -0.97 -0.74 -5.09
CA ARG A 392 -0.66 -2.15 -5.24
C ARG A 392 0.81 -2.39 -4.93
N THR A 393 1.10 -3.22 -3.94
CA THR A 393 2.46 -3.54 -3.49
C THR A 393 2.70 -5.06 -3.59
N ASP A 394 3.98 -5.46 -3.63
CA ASP A 394 4.38 -6.87 -3.66
C ASP A 394 4.41 -7.50 -2.25
N HIS A 395 3.99 -6.74 -1.23
CA HIS A 395 4.23 -7.05 0.17
C HIS A 395 2.98 -6.85 1.01
N LEU A 396 3.07 -7.19 2.29
CA LEU A 396 1.96 -6.99 3.22
C LEU A 396 1.96 -5.53 3.69
N SER A 397 0.97 -4.75 3.27
CA SER A 397 0.80 -3.36 3.67
C SER A 397 0.04 -3.22 5.00
N TYR A 398 0.60 -2.44 5.92
CA TYR A 398 0.14 -2.22 7.30
C TYR A 398 -0.09 -0.74 7.58
N PHE A 399 -1.03 -0.46 8.48
CA PHE A 399 -1.27 0.85 9.08
C PHE A 399 -1.38 2.01 8.06
N PRO A 400 -2.26 1.92 7.06
CA PRO A 400 -2.53 3.08 6.23
C PRO A 400 -3.16 4.17 7.10
N VAL A 401 -2.53 5.32 7.13
CA VAL A 401 -2.97 6.53 7.83
C VAL A 401 -3.06 7.64 6.81
N GLY A 402 -4.07 8.50 6.92
CA GLY A 402 -4.27 9.54 5.94
C GLY A 402 -4.76 10.85 6.53
N VAL A 403 -4.55 11.89 5.73
CA VAL A 403 -5.00 13.26 6.00
C VAL A 403 -5.55 13.83 4.71
N ARG A 404 -6.28 14.94 4.83
CA ARG A 404 -6.77 15.72 3.71
C ARG A 404 -6.21 17.13 3.80
N ASP A 405 -5.85 17.70 2.67
CA ASP A 405 -5.41 19.10 2.61
C ASP A 405 -6.57 20.08 2.44
N GLY A 406 -6.25 21.38 2.37
CA GLY A 406 -7.23 22.44 2.12
C GLY A 406 -7.87 22.40 0.72
N MET A 407 -7.27 21.70 -0.23
CA MET A 407 -7.78 21.51 -1.60
C MET A 407 -8.69 20.29 -1.73
N LYS A 408 -8.93 19.58 -0.61
CA LYS A 408 -9.69 18.34 -0.50
C LYS A 408 -8.98 17.10 -1.07
N ASP A 409 -7.70 17.22 -1.40
CA ASP A 409 -6.88 16.08 -1.80
C ASP A 409 -6.52 15.24 -0.58
N ALA A 410 -6.71 13.93 -0.69
CA ALA A 410 -6.33 12.96 0.31
C ALA A 410 -4.89 12.47 0.09
N TYR A 411 -4.18 12.26 1.20
CA TYR A 411 -2.83 11.73 1.30
C TYR A 411 -2.84 10.51 2.22
N SER A 412 -2.08 9.47 1.87
CA SER A 412 -2.01 8.22 2.63
C SER A 412 -0.56 7.80 2.78
N VAL A 413 -0.16 7.48 4.01
CA VAL A 413 1.12 6.84 4.35
C VAL A 413 0.86 5.43 4.88
N TRP A 414 1.68 4.45 4.51
CA TRP A 414 1.60 3.08 5.06
C TRP A 414 2.99 2.42 5.12
N LEU A 415 3.06 1.28 5.79
CA LEU A 415 4.25 0.43 5.85
C LEU A 415 4.07 -0.86 5.05
N ASP A 416 5.06 -1.28 4.28
CA ASP A 416 5.09 -2.61 3.67
C ASP A 416 6.02 -3.54 4.44
N TYR A 417 5.66 -4.80 4.70
CA TYR A 417 6.57 -5.76 5.34
C TYR A 417 7.35 -6.60 4.34
N ARG A 418 8.68 -6.54 4.37
CA ARG A 418 9.55 -7.37 3.53
C ARG A 418 10.32 -8.48 4.27
N GLY A 419 9.97 -8.77 5.52
CA GLY A 419 10.76 -9.70 6.34
C GLY A 419 11.87 -9.01 7.13
N GLY A 420 12.47 -9.72 8.09
CA GLY A 420 13.63 -9.23 8.86
C GLY A 420 13.41 -7.95 9.68
N GLY A 421 12.16 -7.52 9.85
CA GLY A 421 11.83 -6.23 10.45
C GLY A 421 12.13 -5.04 9.55
N TYR A 422 12.18 -5.22 8.23
CA TYR A 422 12.33 -4.14 7.25
C TYR A 422 10.95 -3.70 6.73
N TYR A 423 10.62 -2.42 6.94
CA TYR A 423 9.32 -1.84 6.60
C TYR A 423 9.45 -0.56 5.76
N PRO A 424 9.47 -0.63 4.41
CA PRO A 424 9.42 0.57 3.59
C PRO A 424 8.18 1.40 3.90
N VAL A 425 8.40 2.70 4.02
CA VAL A 425 7.35 3.70 4.20
C VAL A 425 6.96 4.20 2.82
N TYR A 426 5.67 4.13 2.50
CA TYR A 426 5.13 4.62 1.23
C TYR A 426 4.18 5.78 1.45
N LEU A 427 4.18 6.72 0.51
CA LEU A 427 3.24 7.83 0.41
C LEU A 427 2.48 7.76 -0.91
N SER A 428 1.17 7.92 -0.88
CA SER A 428 0.33 8.14 -2.06
C SER A 428 -0.59 9.34 -1.84
N ALA A 429 -0.97 10.01 -2.92
CA ALA A 429 -1.91 11.13 -2.88
C ALA A 429 -2.91 11.05 -4.04
N THR A 430 -4.08 11.66 -3.85
CA THR A 430 -5.12 11.77 -4.88
C THR A 430 -4.94 12.99 -5.79
N SER A 431 -4.06 13.92 -5.41
CA SER A 431 -3.90 15.16 -6.17
C SER A 431 -3.31 14.93 -7.58
N PRO A 432 -3.79 15.63 -8.62
CA PRO A 432 -3.36 15.40 -10.00
C PRO A 432 -1.86 15.60 -10.23
N GLU A 433 -1.25 16.59 -9.58
CA GLU A 433 0.15 16.93 -9.77
C GLU A 433 1.07 15.91 -9.07
N TRP A 434 0.67 15.39 -7.89
CA TRP A 434 1.36 14.26 -7.27
C TRP A 434 1.28 13.01 -8.15
N LYS A 435 0.11 12.75 -8.76
CA LYS A 435 -0.06 11.66 -9.71
C LYS A 435 0.86 11.83 -10.92
N ALA A 436 0.96 13.03 -11.49
CA ALA A 436 1.88 13.33 -12.58
C ALA A 436 3.35 13.14 -12.18
N GLY A 437 3.75 13.60 -10.98
CA GLY A 437 5.10 13.42 -10.43
C GLY A 437 5.44 11.94 -10.17
N ALA A 438 4.53 11.19 -9.55
CA ALA A 438 4.67 9.75 -9.32
C ALA A 438 4.67 8.91 -10.60
N LEU A 439 4.18 9.46 -11.72
CA LEU A 439 4.27 8.87 -13.05
C LEU A 439 5.57 9.21 -13.79
N ARG A 440 6.32 10.26 -13.41
CA ARG A 440 7.58 10.61 -14.08
C ARG A 440 8.58 9.48 -13.94
N ILE A 441 8.80 8.75 -15.02
CA ILE A 441 9.70 7.61 -15.06
C ILE A 441 11.13 8.15 -14.92
N SER A 442 11.80 7.88 -13.79
CA SER A 442 13.24 8.16 -13.71
C SER A 442 13.96 7.15 -14.61
N GLY A 443 14.90 7.59 -15.45
CA GLY A 443 15.61 6.70 -16.39
C GLY A 443 16.27 5.49 -15.70
N ARG A 444 16.61 5.63 -14.42
CA ARG A 444 17.15 4.58 -13.55
C ARG A 444 16.12 3.50 -13.20
N ALA A 445 14.84 3.86 -13.00
CA ALA A 445 13.78 2.90 -12.72
C ALA A 445 13.48 1.98 -13.92
N ILE A 446 13.57 2.50 -15.15
CA ILE A 446 13.41 1.67 -16.37
C ILE A 446 14.50 0.60 -16.40
N THR A 447 15.75 0.98 -16.15
CA THR A 447 16.87 0.04 -16.24
C THR A 447 16.79 -1.07 -15.20
N THR A 448 16.32 -0.78 -13.98
CA THR A 448 16.21 -1.77 -12.90
C THR A 448 14.99 -2.67 -13.07
N ASP A 449 13.84 -2.11 -13.43
CA ASP A 449 12.62 -2.90 -13.63
C ASP A 449 12.77 -3.82 -14.85
N VAL A 450 13.28 -3.30 -15.98
CA VAL A 450 13.50 -4.10 -17.19
C VAL A 450 14.56 -5.18 -16.97
N SER A 451 15.65 -4.90 -16.25
CA SER A 451 16.67 -5.92 -15.98
C SER A 451 16.17 -7.03 -15.05
N ARG A 452 15.37 -6.68 -14.02
CA ARG A 452 14.70 -7.66 -13.16
C ARG A 452 13.75 -8.54 -13.96
N GLU A 453 12.90 -7.94 -14.78
CA GLU A 453 11.97 -8.64 -15.67
C GLU A 453 12.73 -9.61 -16.62
N LEU A 454 13.83 -9.16 -17.21
CA LEU A 454 14.68 -10.03 -18.05
C LEU A 454 15.32 -11.18 -17.27
N ALA A 455 15.79 -10.93 -16.04
CA ALA A 455 16.38 -11.96 -15.19
C ALA A 455 15.35 -13.05 -14.82
N PHE A 456 14.15 -12.64 -14.41
CA PHE A 456 13.04 -13.57 -14.15
C PHE A 456 12.57 -14.25 -15.44
N GLY A 457 12.61 -13.56 -16.58
CA GLY A 457 12.31 -14.15 -17.88
C GLY A 457 13.29 -15.27 -18.25
N LEU A 458 14.58 -15.10 -17.96
CA LEU A 458 15.58 -16.15 -18.17
C LEU A 458 15.37 -17.35 -17.24
N LEU A 459 15.03 -17.12 -15.97
CA LEU A 459 14.62 -18.18 -15.05
C LEU A 459 13.36 -18.91 -15.55
N ALA A 460 12.40 -18.15 -16.09
CA ALA A 460 11.19 -18.71 -16.67
C ALA A 460 11.49 -19.61 -17.88
N VAL A 461 12.46 -19.27 -18.72
CA VAL A 461 12.89 -20.15 -19.84
C VAL A 461 13.28 -21.53 -19.30
N VAL A 462 14.08 -21.58 -18.23
CA VAL A 462 14.50 -22.83 -17.60
C VAL A 462 13.29 -23.56 -17.02
N ALA A 463 12.46 -22.89 -16.23
CA ALA A 463 11.30 -23.48 -15.57
C ALA A 463 10.24 -23.97 -16.57
N LEU A 464 10.07 -23.28 -17.71
CA LEU A 464 9.12 -23.62 -18.75
C LEU A 464 9.64 -24.64 -19.76
N THR A 465 10.92 -25.05 -19.68
CA THR A 465 11.53 -26.01 -20.63
C THR A 465 10.64 -27.23 -20.92
N PRO A 466 10.01 -27.90 -19.93
CA PRO A 466 9.13 -29.05 -20.22
C PRO A 466 7.92 -28.68 -21.08
N MET A 467 7.29 -27.54 -20.82
CA MET A 467 6.17 -27.02 -21.59
C MET A 467 6.62 -26.58 -23.00
N LEU A 468 7.79 -25.95 -23.10
CA LEU A 468 8.39 -25.57 -24.38
C LEU A 468 8.65 -26.80 -25.27
N LEU A 469 9.14 -27.90 -24.70
CA LEU A 469 9.33 -29.17 -25.41
C LEU A 469 7.99 -29.77 -25.90
N LEU A 470 6.93 -29.68 -25.08
CA LEU A 470 5.59 -30.13 -25.48
C LEU A 470 5.07 -29.36 -26.71
N ILE A 471 5.31 -28.05 -26.77
CA ILE A 471 4.89 -27.21 -27.91
C ILE A 471 5.60 -27.61 -29.21
N LEU A 472 6.83 -28.10 -29.11
CA LEU A 472 7.62 -28.56 -30.26
C LEU A 472 7.18 -29.94 -30.78
N LEU A 473 6.41 -30.72 -30.02
CA LEU A 473 6.12 -32.11 -30.37
C LEU A 473 5.37 -32.26 -31.69
N LEU A 474 4.29 -31.50 -31.91
CA LEU A 474 3.50 -31.55 -33.15
C LEU A 474 4.27 -31.08 -34.39
N PRO A 475 4.95 -29.91 -34.40
CA PRO A 475 5.70 -29.50 -35.58
C PRO A 475 6.94 -30.38 -35.82
N LEU A 476 7.56 -30.95 -34.78
CA LEU A 476 8.65 -31.92 -34.98
C LEU A 476 8.15 -33.24 -35.55
N ALA A 477 7.00 -33.74 -35.11
CA ALA A 477 6.38 -34.93 -35.70
C ALA A 477 6.12 -34.73 -37.20
N TRP A 478 5.64 -33.55 -37.60
CA TRP A 478 5.49 -33.18 -39.01
C TRP A 478 6.80 -33.28 -39.79
N ILE A 479 7.87 -32.68 -39.27
CA ILE A 479 9.20 -32.72 -39.90
C ILE A 479 9.74 -34.15 -40.00
N VAL A 480 9.60 -34.95 -38.95
CA VAL A 480 10.03 -36.36 -38.94
C VAL A 480 9.29 -37.16 -40.00
N ILE A 481 7.96 -36.99 -40.13
CA ILE A 481 7.16 -37.64 -41.17
C ILE A 481 7.68 -37.28 -42.57
N LEU A 482 8.01 -36.01 -42.82
CA LEU A 482 8.54 -35.56 -44.12
C LEU A 482 9.92 -36.13 -44.46
N LEU A 483 10.78 -36.24 -43.45
CA LEU A 483 12.10 -36.87 -43.59
C LEU A 483 11.97 -38.36 -43.92
N LEU A 484 11.08 -39.08 -43.22
CA LEU A 484 10.81 -40.49 -43.49
C LEU A 484 10.22 -40.72 -44.90
N LEU A 485 9.46 -39.76 -45.41
CA LEU A 485 8.92 -39.79 -46.77
C LEU A 485 9.92 -39.32 -47.84
N GLY A 486 11.14 -38.89 -47.47
CA GLY A 486 12.17 -38.42 -48.40
C GLY A 486 11.78 -37.16 -49.19
N ARG A 487 10.84 -36.35 -48.68
CA ARG A 487 10.21 -35.27 -49.46
C ARG A 487 10.95 -33.93 -49.40
N ALA A 488 11.67 -33.64 -48.31
CA ALA A 488 12.26 -32.33 -48.08
C ALA A 488 13.36 -32.36 -47.00
N GLU A 489 14.62 -32.57 -47.42
CA GLU A 489 15.77 -32.50 -46.49
C GLU A 489 16.39 -31.09 -46.44
N HIS A 490 16.29 -30.33 -47.54
CA HIS A 490 16.98 -29.06 -47.73
C HIS A 490 16.03 -27.89 -48.04
N LEU A 491 16.37 -26.70 -47.52
CA LEU A 491 15.61 -25.45 -47.65
C LEU A 491 15.90 -24.66 -48.94
N ASP A 492 16.86 -25.11 -49.73
CA ASP A 492 17.12 -24.60 -51.08
C ASP A 492 15.99 -24.99 -52.05
N THR A 493 15.35 -26.15 -51.83
CA THR A 493 14.21 -26.63 -52.61
C THR A 493 12.91 -25.87 -52.28
N ARG A 494 12.04 -25.71 -53.30
CA ARG A 494 10.69 -25.11 -53.11
C ARG A 494 9.86 -25.89 -52.11
N ASN A 495 9.90 -27.23 -52.18
CA ASN A 495 9.16 -28.10 -51.28
C ASN A 495 9.62 -27.90 -49.83
N GLY A 496 10.93 -27.89 -49.57
CA GLY A 496 11.46 -27.64 -48.22
C GLY A 496 11.02 -26.30 -47.61
N ARG A 497 10.88 -25.25 -48.43
CA ARG A 497 10.37 -23.94 -47.96
C ARG A 497 8.88 -23.98 -47.62
N ILE A 498 8.08 -24.66 -48.43
CA ILE A 498 6.63 -24.84 -48.17
C ILE A 498 6.44 -25.64 -46.88
N GLU A 499 7.17 -26.76 -46.74
CA GLU A 499 7.08 -27.62 -45.58
C GLU A 499 7.53 -26.94 -44.29
N LEU A 500 8.57 -26.10 -44.36
CA LEU A 500 8.97 -25.25 -43.24
C LEU A 500 7.85 -24.26 -42.87
N GLY A 501 7.19 -23.66 -43.86
CA GLY A 501 6.04 -22.78 -43.63
C GLY A 501 4.89 -23.48 -42.90
N VAL A 502 4.59 -24.72 -43.28
CA VAL A 502 3.58 -25.55 -42.60
C VAL A 502 4.02 -25.89 -41.17
N ALA A 503 5.28 -26.29 -40.96
CA ALA A 503 5.81 -26.57 -39.62
C ALA A 503 5.73 -25.33 -38.70
N ILE A 504 6.06 -24.14 -39.22
CA ILE A 504 5.92 -22.86 -38.49
C ILE A 504 4.45 -22.57 -38.16
N ALA A 505 3.52 -22.82 -39.09
CA ALA A 505 2.09 -22.64 -38.84
C ALA A 505 1.58 -23.58 -37.72
N ILE A 506 1.94 -24.86 -37.76
CA ILE A 506 1.60 -25.85 -36.71
C ILE A 506 2.18 -25.39 -35.35
N PHE A 507 3.44 -24.95 -35.36
CA PHE A 507 4.11 -24.41 -34.18
C PHE A 507 3.33 -23.24 -33.56
N TYR A 508 2.91 -22.25 -34.34
CA TYR A 508 2.14 -21.12 -33.80
C TYR A 508 0.76 -21.52 -33.28
N VAL A 509 0.05 -22.42 -33.96
CA VAL A 509 -1.23 -22.94 -33.47
C VAL A 509 -1.05 -23.59 -32.10
N THR A 510 -0.01 -24.40 -31.95
CA THR A 510 0.29 -25.11 -30.69
C THR A 510 0.75 -24.13 -29.60
N LYS A 511 1.60 -23.17 -29.95
CA LYS A 511 2.05 -22.10 -29.05
C LYS A 511 0.89 -21.24 -28.57
N ILE A 512 0.01 -20.81 -29.46
CA ILE A 512 -1.18 -20.00 -29.11
C ILE A 512 -2.08 -20.77 -28.16
N ALA A 513 -2.35 -22.05 -28.45
CA ALA A 513 -3.14 -22.90 -27.57
C ALA A 513 -2.50 -23.07 -26.17
N ALA A 514 -1.17 -23.27 -26.12
CA ALA A 514 -0.45 -23.48 -24.87
C ALA A 514 -0.33 -22.21 -24.01
N PHE A 515 -0.19 -21.03 -24.63
CA PHE A 515 0.03 -19.75 -23.96
C PHE A 515 -1.22 -18.85 -23.92
N LEU A 516 -2.41 -19.38 -24.24
CA LEU A 516 -3.64 -18.59 -24.37
C LEU A 516 -3.94 -17.75 -23.12
N SER A 517 -3.70 -18.29 -21.92
CA SER A 517 -3.88 -17.59 -20.64
C SER A 517 -2.83 -16.52 -20.35
N LEU A 518 -1.66 -16.59 -21.00
CA LEU A 518 -0.50 -15.73 -20.73
C LEU A 518 -0.42 -14.54 -21.70
N PHE A 519 -0.93 -14.67 -22.93
CA PHE A 519 -0.86 -13.59 -23.93
C PHE A 519 -1.61 -12.31 -23.53
N GLY A 520 -2.61 -12.41 -22.64
CA GLY A 520 -3.41 -11.24 -22.22
C GLY A 520 -2.69 -10.27 -21.27
N SER A 521 -1.51 -10.62 -20.74
CA SER A 521 -0.91 -9.80 -19.68
C SER A 521 0.62 -9.88 -19.54
N PRO A 522 1.41 -9.58 -20.59
CA PRO A 522 2.86 -9.41 -20.47
C PRO A 522 3.22 -8.45 -19.33
N SER A 523 4.27 -8.76 -18.56
CA SER A 523 4.64 -8.01 -17.36
C SER A 523 4.99 -6.56 -17.68
N LEU A 524 5.65 -6.34 -18.82
CA LEU A 524 5.97 -5.03 -19.38
C LEU A 524 4.73 -4.14 -19.65
N LEU A 525 3.55 -4.72 -19.87
CA LEU A 525 2.33 -3.91 -20.04
C LEU A 525 1.95 -3.18 -18.76
N ARG A 526 2.33 -3.70 -17.58
CA ARG A 526 1.99 -3.08 -16.30
C ARG A 526 2.56 -1.67 -16.25
N THR A 527 3.78 -1.46 -16.74
CA THR A 527 4.46 -0.16 -16.67
C THR A 527 4.10 0.81 -17.80
N MET A 528 3.37 0.36 -18.81
CA MET A 528 3.02 1.17 -19.97
C MET A 528 1.68 1.90 -19.79
N PRO A 529 1.53 3.12 -20.34
CA PRO A 529 0.23 3.76 -20.44
C PRO A 529 -0.76 2.89 -21.24
N GLN A 530 -2.04 2.92 -20.86
CA GLN A 530 -3.08 2.06 -21.44
C GLN A 530 -3.22 2.22 -22.97
N THR A 531 -2.96 3.42 -23.51
CA THR A 531 -2.98 3.70 -24.96
C THR A 531 -1.92 2.90 -25.71
N TRP A 532 -0.74 2.71 -25.13
CA TRP A 532 0.34 1.92 -25.72
C TRP A 532 0.18 0.43 -25.47
N ALA A 533 -0.51 0.05 -24.40
CA ALA A 533 -0.66 -1.36 -24.02
C ALA A 533 -1.35 -2.19 -25.13
N SER A 534 -2.41 -1.66 -25.74
CA SER A 534 -3.12 -2.33 -26.84
C SER A 534 -2.26 -2.50 -28.09
N VAL A 535 -1.48 -1.47 -28.45
CA VAL A 535 -0.53 -1.53 -29.57
C VAL A 535 0.58 -2.55 -29.27
N PHE A 536 1.10 -2.54 -28.05
CA PHE A 536 2.18 -3.43 -27.64
C PHE A 536 1.76 -4.90 -27.64
N LEU A 537 0.50 -5.21 -27.27
CA LEU A 537 -0.07 -6.57 -27.35
C LEU A 537 -0.01 -7.16 -28.75
N VAL A 538 -0.11 -6.33 -29.79
CA VAL A 538 -0.03 -6.77 -31.20
C VAL A 538 1.41 -6.72 -31.71
N VAL A 539 2.12 -5.63 -31.44
CA VAL A 539 3.49 -5.42 -31.93
C VAL A 539 4.46 -6.44 -31.35
N LEU A 540 4.30 -6.81 -30.08
CA LEU A 540 5.24 -7.69 -29.39
C LEU A 540 5.29 -9.10 -30.01
N PRO A 541 4.18 -9.86 -30.17
CA PRO A 541 4.21 -11.16 -30.86
C PRO A 541 4.78 -11.08 -32.28
N VAL A 542 4.42 -10.03 -33.02
CA VAL A 542 4.93 -9.79 -34.38
C VAL A 542 6.44 -9.56 -34.37
N SER A 543 6.95 -8.78 -33.41
CA SER A 543 8.39 -8.53 -33.28
C SER A 543 9.18 -9.81 -32.97
N ILE A 544 8.65 -10.67 -32.09
CA ILE A 544 9.25 -11.96 -31.76
C ILE A 544 9.30 -12.86 -33.01
N PHE A 545 8.20 -12.95 -33.77
CA PHE A 545 8.15 -13.68 -35.04
C PHE A 545 9.19 -13.16 -36.05
N LEU A 546 9.30 -11.83 -36.20
CA LEU A 546 10.25 -11.22 -37.13
C LEU A 546 11.70 -11.51 -36.73
N ILE A 547 12.04 -11.43 -35.43
CA ILE A 547 13.40 -11.73 -34.95
C ILE A 547 13.73 -13.22 -35.17
N ALA A 548 12.80 -14.13 -34.87
CA ALA A 548 12.98 -15.56 -35.14
C ALA A 548 13.15 -15.83 -36.65
N SER A 549 12.39 -15.14 -37.51
CA SER A 549 12.50 -15.22 -38.97
C SER A 549 13.85 -14.70 -39.49
N ILE A 550 14.37 -13.61 -38.90
CA ILE A 550 15.70 -13.08 -39.22
C ILE A 550 16.80 -14.09 -38.84
N SER A 551 16.66 -14.75 -37.68
CA SER A 551 17.57 -15.82 -37.24
C SER A 551 17.61 -16.98 -38.25
N LEU A 552 16.43 -17.46 -38.67
CA LEU A 552 16.29 -18.47 -39.72
C LEU A 552 16.90 -18.03 -41.05
N TRP A 553 16.62 -16.80 -41.49
CA TRP A 553 17.15 -16.25 -42.75
C TRP A 553 18.67 -16.14 -42.73
N ALA A 554 19.25 -15.71 -41.61
CA ALA A 554 20.69 -15.62 -41.43
C ALA A 554 21.36 -17.01 -41.48
N TYR A 555 20.70 -18.04 -40.96
CA TYR A 555 21.14 -19.44 -41.10
C TYR A 555 21.07 -19.92 -42.55
N VAL A 556 19.94 -19.73 -43.23
CA VAL A 556 19.76 -20.14 -44.64
C VAL A 556 20.79 -19.49 -45.56
N ARG A 557 21.20 -18.25 -45.29
CA ARG A 557 22.26 -17.58 -46.07
C ARG A 557 23.68 -18.09 -45.81
N ARG A 558 23.93 -18.76 -44.68
CA ARG A 558 25.27 -19.17 -44.25
C ARG A 558 25.52 -20.68 -44.37
N ALA A 559 24.48 -21.49 -44.32
CA ALA A 559 24.58 -22.93 -44.41
C ALA A 559 24.52 -23.40 -45.87
N ASP A 560 25.36 -24.38 -46.21
CA ASP A 560 25.43 -24.98 -47.54
C ASP A 560 25.60 -26.52 -47.45
N PRO A 561 24.56 -27.33 -47.71
CA PRO A 561 23.16 -26.95 -47.94
C PRO A 561 22.40 -26.67 -46.61
N PRO A 562 21.42 -25.75 -46.60
CA PRO A 562 20.63 -25.46 -45.41
C PRO A 562 19.62 -26.58 -45.12
N GLY A 563 19.83 -27.35 -44.03
CA GLY A 563 18.91 -28.41 -43.61
C GLY A 563 17.58 -27.89 -43.02
N LEU A 564 16.47 -28.55 -43.36
CA LEU A 564 15.12 -28.21 -42.88
C LEU A 564 14.95 -28.35 -41.36
N PRO A 565 15.36 -29.45 -40.70
CA PRO A 565 15.19 -29.61 -39.26
C PRO A 565 15.96 -28.54 -38.48
N THR A 566 17.21 -28.29 -38.87
CA THR A 566 18.07 -27.28 -38.23
C THR A 566 17.49 -25.87 -38.38
N GLY A 567 16.96 -25.53 -39.57
CA GLY A 567 16.30 -24.24 -39.79
C GLY A 567 15.07 -24.07 -38.89
N PHE A 568 14.19 -25.08 -38.84
CA PHE A 568 13.02 -25.05 -37.97
C PHE A 568 13.41 -24.94 -36.48
N PHE A 569 14.37 -25.74 -36.01
CA PHE A 569 14.82 -25.70 -34.61
C PHE A 569 15.37 -24.32 -34.23
N LEU A 570 16.18 -23.70 -35.10
CA LEU A 570 16.72 -22.37 -34.84
C LEU A 570 15.61 -21.33 -34.74
N PHE A 571 14.62 -21.38 -35.64
CA PHE A 571 13.43 -20.53 -35.59
C PHE A 571 12.67 -20.71 -34.27
N ALA A 572 12.31 -21.96 -33.96
CA ALA A 572 11.45 -22.28 -32.83
C ALA A 572 12.13 -21.99 -31.48
N ILE A 573 13.43 -22.30 -31.33
CA ILE A 573 14.19 -21.95 -30.12
C ILE A 573 14.27 -20.44 -29.95
N THR A 574 14.56 -19.69 -31.01
CA THR A 574 14.63 -18.22 -30.93
C THR A 574 13.29 -17.63 -30.50
N ASP A 575 12.19 -18.06 -31.13
CA ASP A 575 10.84 -17.60 -30.78
C ASP A 575 10.43 -18.00 -29.35
N LEU A 576 10.63 -19.26 -28.96
CA LEU A 576 10.26 -19.75 -27.63
C LEU A 576 11.09 -19.08 -26.52
N THR A 577 12.40 -18.89 -26.73
CA THR A 577 13.25 -18.17 -25.76
C THR A 577 12.79 -16.74 -25.60
N LEU A 578 12.54 -16.00 -26.69
CA LEU A 578 12.04 -14.62 -26.61
C LEU A 578 10.64 -14.56 -25.98
N THR A 579 9.77 -15.53 -26.28
CA THR A 579 8.44 -15.62 -25.68
C THR A 579 8.54 -15.87 -24.18
N ALA A 580 9.32 -16.84 -23.75
CA ALA A 580 9.51 -17.12 -22.32
C ALA A 580 10.24 -15.96 -21.61
N LEU A 581 11.15 -15.25 -22.28
CA LEU A 581 11.81 -14.07 -21.72
C LEU A 581 10.81 -12.94 -21.44
N VAL A 582 9.87 -12.70 -22.36
CA VAL A 582 8.92 -11.57 -22.23
C VAL A 582 7.68 -11.93 -21.41
N TYR A 583 7.15 -13.13 -21.57
CA TYR A 583 5.93 -13.57 -20.90
C TYR A 583 6.20 -14.37 -19.62
N GLY A 584 7.38 -14.97 -19.48
CA GLY A 584 7.74 -15.78 -18.32
C GLY A 584 7.65 -15.08 -16.96
N PRO A 585 8.05 -13.79 -16.81
CA PRO A 585 7.91 -13.08 -15.54
C PRO A 585 6.46 -13.00 -15.02
N THR A 586 5.48 -13.08 -15.92
CA THR A 586 4.06 -13.07 -15.56
C THR A 586 3.61 -14.28 -14.76
N LEU A 587 4.40 -15.36 -14.74
CA LEU A 587 4.12 -16.56 -13.95
C LEU A 587 4.54 -16.41 -12.48
N TYR A 588 5.45 -15.47 -12.20
CA TYR A 588 5.99 -15.21 -10.87
C TYR A 588 5.37 -13.98 -10.20
N THR A 589 4.50 -13.25 -10.91
CA THR A 589 3.94 -11.93 -10.54
C THR A 589 2.45 -11.82 -10.79
#